data_AF-A0A3C0YAH0-F1
#
_entry.id   AF-A0A3C0YAH0-F1
#
_cell.length_a   1.000
_cell.length_b   1.000
_cell.length_c   1.000
_cell.angle_alpha   90.00
_cell.angle_beta   90.00
_cell.angle_gamma   90.00
#
_symmetry.space_group_name_H-M   'P 1'
#
loop_
_entity.id
_entity.type
_entity.pdbx_description
1 polymer ?
#
loop_
_entity_poly.entity_id
_entity_poly.type
_entity_poly.pdbx_seq_one_letter_code
_entity_poly.pdbx_strand_id
1 'polypeptide(L)'
;MLRVLVLALLLSNAGYFAWTHGLLADYGFAPAIQSEPQRLAQQIRPEAMRLLSASEARQLAGSPPSAAVTPAAAECLQAGLFTEQQAGALRTRLQSSLPAGSWSLESSVEPGRWIVYMGQYTNEEALAKKRGELRQLGLSVEPLVNPALGPGLS
;
A
#
# COMPACT_ATOMS: atom_id res chain seq x y z
N MET A 1 27.17 -45.45 -0.40
CA MET A 1 26.52 -44.38 0.39
C MET A 1 26.26 -43.11 -0.44
N LEU A 2 27.26 -42.56 -1.14
CA LEU A 2 27.09 -41.35 -1.97
C LEU A 2 26.02 -41.46 -3.07
N ARG A 3 25.94 -42.60 -3.77
CA ARG A 3 24.96 -42.81 -4.86
C ARG A 3 23.51 -42.72 -4.39
N VAL A 4 23.22 -43.27 -3.20
CA VAL A 4 21.87 -43.21 -2.61
C VAL A 4 21.53 -41.77 -2.23
N LEU A 5 22.50 -41.03 -1.68
CA LEU A 5 22.33 -39.63 -1.32
C LEU A 5 22.07 -38.74 -2.56
N VAL A 6 22.82 -38.96 -3.66
CA VAL A 6 22.61 -38.25 -4.93
C VAL A 6 21.22 -38.55 -5.50
N LEU A 7 20.80 -39.82 -5.52
CA LEU A 7 19.46 -40.20 -5.99
C LEU A 7 18.35 -39.56 -5.14
N ALA A 8 18.51 -39.54 -3.81
CA ALA A 8 17.56 -38.90 -2.92
C ALA A 8 17.43 -37.39 -3.21
N LEU A 9 18.56 -36.68 -3.38
CA LEU A 9 18.55 -35.26 -3.73
C LEU A 9 17.87 -34.98 -5.07
N LEU A 10 18.09 -35.84 -6.06
CA LEU A 10 17.52 -35.71 -7.39
C LEU A 10 15.99 -35.90 -7.35
N LEU A 11 15.51 -36.91 -6.62
CA LEU A 11 14.09 -37.15 -6.40
C LEU A 11 13.41 -36.00 -5.63
N SER A 12 14.06 -35.48 -4.58
CA SER A 12 13.53 -34.33 -3.83
C SER A 12 13.39 -33.08 -4.71
N ASN A 13 14.38 -32.81 -5.58
CA ASN A 13 14.30 -31.70 -6.54
C ASN A 13 13.19 -31.91 -7.58
N ALA A 14 13.06 -33.12 -8.13
CA ALA A 14 11.99 -33.43 -9.08
C ALA A 14 10.60 -33.29 -8.45
N GLY A 15 10.43 -33.74 -7.20
CA GLY A 15 9.20 -33.55 -6.43
C GLY A 15 8.90 -32.07 -6.17
N TYR A 16 9.92 -31.30 -5.78
CA TYR A 16 9.79 -29.85 -5.59
C TYR A 16 9.42 -29.12 -6.90
N PHE A 17 10.04 -29.50 -8.02
CA PHE A 17 9.71 -28.97 -9.34
C PHE A 17 8.26 -29.25 -9.71
N ALA A 18 7.81 -30.50 -9.54
CA ALA A 18 6.43 -30.89 -9.81
C ALA A 18 5.41 -30.11 -8.95
N TRP A 19 5.72 -29.92 -7.67
CA TRP A 19 4.89 -29.14 -6.76
C TRP A 19 4.82 -27.66 -7.17
N THR A 20 5.96 -27.00 -7.39
CA THR A 20 6.00 -25.56 -7.70
C THR A 20 5.38 -25.19 -9.05
N HIS A 21 5.40 -26.10 -10.02
CA HIS A 21 4.79 -25.91 -11.33
C HIS A 21 3.32 -26.36 -11.40
N GLY A 22 2.73 -26.79 -10.27
CA GLY A 22 1.32 -27.16 -10.19
C GLY A 22 0.98 -28.50 -10.84
N LEU A 23 1.96 -29.34 -11.18
CA LEU A 23 1.74 -30.68 -11.76
C LEU A 23 1.03 -31.64 -10.78
N LEU A 24 1.02 -31.30 -9.49
CA LEU A 24 0.35 -32.04 -8.42
C LEU A 24 -0.96 -31.37 -7.96
N ALA A 25 -1.43 -30.34 -8.67
CA ALA A 25 -2.61 -29.57 -8.28
C ALA A 25 -3.90 -30.40 -8.23
N ASP A 26 -4.09 -31.33 -9.18
CA ASP A 26 -5.27 -32.22 -9.24
C ASP A 26 -5.36 -33.17 -8.03
N TYR A 27 -4.23 -33.40 -7.35
CA TYR A 27 -4.15 -34.20 -6.12
C TYR A 27 -4.27 -33.36 -4.85
N GLY A 28 -4.55 -32.05 -4.97
CA GLY A 28 -4.64 -31.11 -3.86
C GLY A 28 -3.28 -30.64 -3.32
N PHE A 29 -2.18 -31.01 -3.97
CA PHE A 29 -0.83 -30.58 -3.61
C PHE A 29 -0.36 -29.47 -4.53
N ALA A 30 -0.97 -28.30 -4.42
CA ALA A 30 -0.50 -27.08 -5.09
C ALA A 30 0.02 -26.07 -4.05
N PRO A 31 1.03 -25.25 -4.40
CA PRO A 31 1.37 -24.06 -3.63
C PRO A 31 0.14 -23.17 -3.49
N ALA A 32 -0.08 -22.60 -2.31
CA ALA A 32 -1.15 -21.64 -2.13
C ALA A 32 -0.90 -20.43 -3.04
N ILE A 33 -1.85 -20.13 -3.91
CA ILE A 33 -1.81 -18.91 -4.73
C ILE A 33 -2.09 -17.75 -3.77
N GLN A 34 -1.05 -17.00 -3.42
CA GLN A 34 -1.21 -15.78 -2.66
C GLN A 34 -1.82 -14.72 -3.57
N SER A 35 -3.14 -14.63 -3.57
CA SER A 35 -3.88 -13.52 -4.18
C SER A 35 -4.06 -12.40 -3.16
N GLU A 36 -3.92 -11.15 -3.60
CA GLU A 36 -4.24 -9.95 -2.80
C GLU A 36 -5.57 -9.33 -3.29
N PRO A 37 -6.73 -9.99 -3.06
CA PRO A 37 -8.01 -9.53 -3.58
C PRO A 37 -8.39 -8.12 -3.07
N GLN A 38 -7.93 -7.77 -1.86
CA GLN A 38 -8.13 -6.45 -1.27
C GLN A 38 -7.44 -5.34 -2.06
N ARG A 39 -6.36 -5.64 -2.80
CA ARG A 39 -5.68 -4.67 -3.66
C ARG A 39 -6.59 -4.15 -4.78
N LEU A 40 -7.48 -4.99 -5.31
CA LEU A 40 -8.46 -4.60 -6.32
C LEU A 40 -9.52 -3.65 -5.74
N ALA A 41 -9.97 -3.91 -4.51
CA ALA A 41 -10.95 -3.07 -3.82
C ALA A 41 -10.38 -1.72 -3.35
N GLN A 42 -9.06 -1.61 -3.24
CA GLN A 42 -8.34 -0.41 -2.79
C GLN A 42 -7.71 0.39 -3.95
N GLN A 43 -8.11 0.14 -5.19
CA GLN A 43 -7.61 0.94 -6.32
C GLN A 43 -8.13 2.37 -6.23
N ILE A 44 -7.22 3.34 -6.20
CA ILE A 44 -7.55 4.76 -6.18
C ILE A 44 -7.81 5.20 -7.63
N ARG A 45 -9.05 5.58 -7.93
CA ARG A 45 -9.51 6.11 -9.22
C ARG A 45 -9.11 5.24 -10.44
N PRO A 46 -9.46 3.93 -10.46
CA PRO A 46 -9.19 3.09 -11.63
C PRO A 46 -9.80 3.64 -12.92
N GLU A 47 -10.91 4.37 -12.82
CA GLU A 47 -11.59 5.03 -13.94
C GLU A 47 -10.80 6.19 -14.57
N ALA A 48 -9.78 6.72 -13.88
CA ALA A 48 -8.88 7.75 -14.44
C ALA A 48 -7.79 7.14 -15.33
N MET A 49 -7.61 5.82 -15.32
CA MET A 49 -6.63 5.11 -16.15
C MET A 49 -7.30 4.62 -17.44
N ARG A 50 -6.71 4.96 -18.59
CA ARG A 50 -7.09 4.41 -19.89
C ARG A 50 -6.00 3.48 -20.39
N LEU A 51 -6.34 2.21 -20.59
CA LEU A 51 -5.44 1.27 -21.26
C LEU A 51 -5.38 1.63 -22.73
N LEU A 52 -4.17 1.86 -23.23
CA LEU A 52 -3.93 2.08 -24.64
C LEU A 52 -3.69 0.75 -25.34
N SER A 53 -4.28 0.60 -26.52
CA SER A 53 -3.90 -0.46 -27.44
C SER A 53 -2.47 -0.23 -27.96
N ALA A 54 -1.82 -1.30 -28.41
CA ALA A 54 -0.47 -1.22 -28.97
C ALA A 54 -0.37 -0.28 -30.18
N SER A 55 -1.44 -0.14 -30.97
CA SER A 55 -1.53 0.82 -32.07
C SER A 55 -1.63 2.26 -31.59
N GLU A 56 -2.46 2.54 -30.59
CA GLU A 56 -2.60 3.88 -30.00
C GLU A 56 -1.30 4.35 -29.34
N ALA A 57 -0.60 3.44 -28.64
CA ALA A 57 0.70 3.74 -28.03
C ALA A 57 1.76 4.12 -29.08
N ARG A 58 1.79 3.41 -30.22
CA ARG A 58 2.71 3.72 -31.34
C ARG A 58 2.38 5.04 -32.03
N GLN A 59 1.09 5.40 -32.14
CA GLN A 59 0.67 6.68 -32.72
C GLN A 59 1.03 7.87 -31.81
N LEU A 60 0.92 7.71 -30.49
CA LEU A 60 1.41 8.70 -29.53
C LEU A 60 2.94 8.84 -29.59
N ALA A 61 3.67 7.73 -29.70
CA ALA A 61 5.13 7.76 -29.82
C ALA A 61 5.63 8.32 -31.17
N GLY A 62 4.82 8.25 -32.22
CA GLY A 62 5.16 8.72 -33.58
C GLY A 62 4.70 10.15 -33.89
N SER A 63 3.96 10.81 -33.01
CA SER A 63 3.58 12.22 -33.20
C SER A 63 4.76 13.12 -32.82
N PRO A 64 5.27 13.99 -33.72
CA PRO A 64 6.25 15.00 -33.32
C PRO A 64 5.59 15.89 -32.25
N PRO A 65 6.33 16.36 -31.23
CA PRO A 65 5.76 17.28 -30.27
C PRO A 65 5.29 18.50 -31.05
N SER A 66 3.97 18.70 -31.11
CA SER A 66 3.42 19.93 -31.64
C SER A 66 4.02 21.04 -30.81
N ALA A 67 4.84 21.89 -31.42
CA ALA A 67 5.31 23.15 -30.84
C ALA A 67 4.13 24.12 -30.73
N ALA A 68 3.09 23.72 -29.99
CA ALA A 68 2.31 24.68 -29.25
C ALA A 68 3.31 25.33 -28.29
N VAL A 69 3.30 26.66 -28.20
CA VAL A 69 3.88 27.37 -27.07
C VAL A 69 3.33 26.69 -25.84
N THR A 70 4.12 25.80 -25.23
CA THR A 70 3.78 25.22 -23.95
C THR A 70 3.75 26.44 -23.04
N PRO A 71 2.58 26.88 -22.49
CA PRO A 71 2.68 27.62 -21.25
C PRO A 71 3.56 26.73 -20.36
N ALA A 72 4.63 27.29 -19.80
CA ALA A 72 5.55 26.57 -18.91
C ALA A 72 4.69 25.62 -18.08
N ALA A 73 4.95 24.31 -18.22
CA ALA A 73 4.04 23.26 -17.80
C ALA A 73 3.39 23.68 -16.48
N ALA A 74 2.07 23.93 -16.48
CA ALA A 74 1.41 24.46 -15.31
C ALA A 74 1.59 23.41 -14.21
N GLU A 75 2.53 23.66 -13.29
CA GLU A 75 2.81 22.75 -12.20
C GLU A 75 1.65 22.87 -11.20
N CYS A 76 0.82 21.83 -11.13
CA CYS A 76 -0.18 21.72 -10.08
C CYS A 76 0.52 21.36 -8.77
N LEU A 77 0.71 22.35 -7.91
CA LEU A 77 1.22 22.13 -6.56
C LEU A 77 0.09 21.60 -5.67
N GLN A 78 0.28 20.40 -5.13
CA GLN A 78 -0.65 19.80 -4.17
C GLN A 78 -0.03 19.82 -2.78
N ALA A 79 -0.77 20.37 -1.81
CA ALA A 79 -0.43 20.28 -0.40
C ALA A 79 -1.00 19.00 0.23
N GLY A 80 -0.53 18.65 1.43
CA GLY A 80 -0.98 17.46 2.17
C GLY A 80 -2.44 17.55 2.66
N LEU A 81 -2.87 16.51 3.38
CA LEU A 81 -4.17 16.50 4.04
C LEU A 81 -4.19 17.46 5.23
N PHE A 82 -5.31 18.14 5.41
CA PHE A 82 -5.53 19.06 6.51
C PHE A 82 -6.76 18.62 7.31
N THR A 83 -6.73 18.84 8.62
CA THR A 83 -7.95 18.67 9.43
C THR A 83 -9.00 19.69 9.01
N GLU A 84 -10.27 19.45 9.34
CA GLU A 84 -11.36 20.37 9.00
C GLU A 84 -11.13 21.79 9.56
N GLN A 85 -10.60 21.88 10.78
CA GLN A 85 -10.22 23.15 11.41
C GLN A 85 -9.11 23.87 10.63
N GLN A 86 -8.07 23.14 10.21
CA GLN A 86 -6.97 23.69 9.41
C GLN A 86 -7.46 24.13 8.02
N ALA A 87 -8.30 23.32 7.37
CA ALA A 87 -8.89 23.64 6.07
C ALA A 87 -9.76 24.90 6.12
N GLY A 88 -10.52 25.11 7.21
CA GLY A 88 -11.27 26.34 7.46
C GLY A 88 -10.35 27.57 7.54
N ALA A 89 -9.28 27.50 8.33
CA ALA A 89 -8.31 28.58 8.43
C ALA A 89 -7.58 28.86 7.10
N LEU A 90 -7.20 27.82 6.37
CA LEU A 90 -6.57 27.91 5.05
C LEU A 90 -7.49 28.58 4.03
N ARG A 91 -8.77 28.19 3.97
CA ARG A 91 -9.75 28.77 3.03
C ARG A 91 -9.82 30.29 3.16
N THR A 92 -9.93 30.81 4.39
CA THR A 92 -9.97 32.26 4.64
C THR A 92 -8.70 32.97 4.20
N ARG A 93 -7.53 32.35 4.41
CA ARG A 93 -6.23 32.93 4.04
C ARG A 93 -5.97 32.89 2.54
N LEU A 94 -6.37 31.82 1.85
CA LEU A 94 -6.17 31.67 0.41
C LEU A 94 -7.12 32.58 -0.39
N GLN A 95 -8.34 32.82 0.10
CA GLN A 95 -9.27 33.75 -0.52
C GLN A 95 -8.74 35.19 -0.57
N SER A 96 -7.94 35.60 0.42
CA SER A 96 -7.37 36.95 0.47
C SER A 96 -6.01 37.08 -0.21
N SER A 97 -5.29 35.96 -0.44
CA SER A 97 -3.91 35.98 -0.95
C SER A 97 -3.75 35.46 -2.38
N LEU A 98 -4.69 34.65 -2.89
CA LEU A 98 -4.59 34.03 -4.21
C LEU A 98 -5.77 34.42 -5.13
N PRO A 99 -5.54 34.49 -6.46
CA PRO A 99 -6.61 34.76 -7.42
C PRO A 99 -7.76 33.75 -7.35
N ALA A 100 -8.99 34.21 -7.53
CA ALA A 100 -10.15 33.34 -7.62
C ALA A 100 -10.00 32.32 -8.76
N GLY A 101 -10.30 31.05 -8.48
CA GLY A 101 -10.19 29.96 -9.45
C GLY A 101 -8.77 29.41 -9.66
N SER A 102 -7.74 29.95 -8.98
CA SER A 102 -6.36 29.42 -9.06
C SER A 102 -6.06 28.27 -8.09
N TRP A 103 -7.00 27.91 -7.20
CA TRP A 103 -6.83 26.86 -6.20
C TRP A 103 -8.17 26.19 -5.87
N SER A 104 -8.11 24.94 -5.41
CA SER A 104 -9.24 24.17 -4.90
C SER A 104 -8.89 23.53 -3.55
N LEU A 105 -9.91 23.24 -2.74
CA LEU A 105 -9.81 22.41 -1.54
C LEU A 105 -10.77 21.23 -1.72
N GLU A 106 -10.21 20.03 -1.84
CA GLU A 106 -10.96 18.80 -2.05
C GLU A 106 -11.01 17.98 -0.75
N SER A 107 -12.19 17.44 -0.44
CA SER A 107 -12.32 16.48 0.66
C SER A 107 -11.73 15.15 0.24
N SER A 108 -10.75 14.66 0.98
CA SER A 108 -10.15 13.34 0.76
C SER A 108 -10.10 12.58 2.08
N VAL A 109 -10.27 11.27 2.01
CA VAL A 109 -10.17 10.37 3.16
C VAL A 109 -8.73 9.91 3.26
N GLU A 110 -8.13 10.07 4.45
CA GLU A 110 -6.83 9.48 4.72
C GLU A 110 -6.97 7.95 4.69
N PRO A 111 -6.23 7.24 3.82
CA PRO A 111 -6.35 5.79 3.71
C PRO A 111 -6.01 5.14 5.05
N GLY A 112 -6.74 4.09 5.40
CA GLY A 112 -6.46 3.32 6.61
C GLY A 112 -5.02 2.82 6.60
N ARG A 113 -4.27 3.15 7.65
CA ARG A 113 -2.91 2.64 7.86
C ARG A 113 -2.94 1.28 8.55
N TRP A 114 -2.08 0.38 8.10
CA TRP A 114 -1.85 -0.90 8.78
C TRP A 114 -0.97 -0.69 10.01
N ILE A 115 -1.31 -1.37 11.10
CA ILE A 115 -0.52 -1.39 12.33
C ILE A 115 -0.14 -2.83 12.66
N VAL A 116 1.03 -3.02 13.28
CA VAL A 116 1.39 -4.31 13.86
C VAL A 116 0.79 -4.37 15.25
N TYR A 117 -0.40 -4.95 15.35
CA TYR A 117 -1.15 -4.94 16.61
C TYR A 117 -0.71 -6.07 17.56
N MET A 118 -0.52 -5.71 18.84
CA MET A 118 -0.28 -6.65 19.93
C MET A 118 -1.26 -6.38 21.10
N GLY A 119 -2.22 -7.28 21.33
CA GLY A 119 -3.29 -7.17 22.32
C GLY A 119 -4.46 -8.14 22.01
N GLN A 120 -5.64 -8.05 22.63
CA GLN A 120 -6.05 -7.21 23.77
C GLN A 120 -5.50 -7.79 25.08
N TYR A 121 -4.82 -6.97 25.87
CA TYR A 121 -4.29 -7.43 27.16
C TYR A 121 -5.39 -7.53 28.20
N THR A 122 -5.23 -8.45 29.16
CA THR A 122 -6.21 -8.68 30.22
C THR A 122 -6.24 -7.56 31.26
N ASN A 123 -5.12 -6.87 31.47
CA ASN A 123 -4.98 -5.77 32.42
C ASN A 123 -3.83 -4.83 32.03
N GLU A 124 -3.74 -3.67 32.69
CA GLU A 124 -2.70 -2.67 32.40
C GLU A 124 -1.28 -3.16 32.74
N GLU A 125 -1.13 -4.05 33.72
CA GLU A 125 0.17 -4.61 34.12
C GLU A 125 0.78 -5.47 33.00
N ALA A 126 -0.03 -6.32 32.36
CA ALA A 126 0.42 -7.15 31.23
C ALA A 126 0.85 -6.29 30.04
N LEU A 127 0.10 -5.23 29.76
CA LEU A 127 0.44 -4.26 28.72
C LEU A 127 1.73 -3.48 29.06
N ALA A 128 1.88 -3.04 30.31
CA ALA A 128 3.08 -2.34 30.77
C ALA A 128 4.33 -3.23 30.69
N LYS A 129 4.18 -4.52 31.05
CA LYS A 129 5.24 -5.52 30.92
C LYS A 129 5.67 -5.69 29.46
N LYS A 130 4.72 -5.89 28.54
CA LYS A 130 5.02 -6.02 27.10
C LYS A 130 5.64 -4.77 26.50
N ARG A 131 5.18 -3.58 26.89
CA ARG A 131 5.82 -2.32 26.51
C ARG A 131 7.25 -2.20 27.04
N GLY A 132 7.55 -2.77 28.20
CA GLY A 132 8.90 -2.86 28.75
C GLY A 132 9.80 -3.78 27.91
N GLU A 133 9.31 -4.98 27.59
CA GLU A 133 10.02 -5.96 26.74
C GLU A 133 10.35 -5.37 25.36
N LEU A 134 9.38 -4.72 24.70
CA LEU A 134 9.58 -4.09 23.40
C LEU A 134 10.62 -2.95 23.44
N ARG A 135 10.60 -2.14 24.51
CA ARG A 135 11.61 -1.08 24.70
C ARG A 135 13.02 -1.64 24.92
N GLN A 136 13.16 -2.76 25.64
CA GLN A 136 14.46 -3.42 25.81
C GLN A 136 15.02 -3.96 24.49
N LEU A 137 14.13 -4.33 23.55
CA LEU A 137 14.49 -4.72 22.18
C LEU A 137 14.73 -3.52 21.26
N GLY A 138 14.63 -2.28 21.76
CA GLY A 138 14.81 -1.07 20.96
C GLY A 138 13.64 -0.76 20.02
N LEU A 139 12.48 -1.37 20.23
CA LEU A 139 11.28 -1.14 19.43
C LEU A 139 10.46 0.02 20.02
N SER A 140 10.15 1.01 19.17
CA SER A 140 9.21 2.09 19.47
C SER A 140 7.78 1.56 19.43
N VAL A 141 6.96 1.99 20.40
CA VAL A 141 5.57 1.56 20.53
C VAL A 141 4.67 2.78 20.59
N GLU A 142 3.65 2.81 19.75
CA GLU A 142 2.61 3.83 19.72
C GLU A 142 1.37 3.37 20.50
N PRO A 143 0.72 4.28 21.25
CA PRO A 143 -0.56 3.99 21.88
C PRO A 143 -1.66 3.91 20.82
N LEU A 144 -2.51 2.89 20.92
CA LEU A 144 -3.68 2.79 20.05
C LEU A 144 -4.72 3.85 20.41
N VAL A 145 -5.15 4.59 19.38
CA VAL A 145 -6.23 5.58 19.49
C VAL A 145 -7.61 4.91 19.34
N ASN A 146 -7.68 3.72 18.73
CA ASN A 146 -8.93 3.00 18.52
C ASN A 146 -9.39 2.25 19.79
N PRO A 147 -10.52 2.63 20.41
CA PRO A 147 -11.00 1.99 21.64
C PRO A 147 -11.41 0.53 21.45
N ALA A 148 -11.80 0.10 20.24
CA ALA A 148 -12.15 -1.29 19.96
C ALA A 148 -10.95 -2.25 20.03
N LEU A 149 -9.74 -1.70 19.95
CA LEU A 149 -8.48 -2.45 20.03
C LEU A 149 -7.76 -2.25 21.37
N GLY A 150 -8.36 -1.49 22.29
CA GLY A 150 -7.83 -1.26 23.63
C GLY A 150 -8.21 -2.39 24.61
N PRO A 151 -7.33 -2.73 25.58
CA PRO A 151 -5.97 -2.25 25.76
C PRO A 151 -4.95 -3.03 24.90
N GLY A 152 -4.18 -2.32 24.06
CA GLY A 152 -3.21 -2.92 23.14
C GLY A 152 -2.01 -2.01 22.86
N LEU A 153 -1.07 -2.51 22.06
CA LEU A 153 0.13 -1.81 21.59
C LEU A 153 0.25 -1.94 20.06
N SER A 154 0.85 -0.93 19.41
CA SER A 154 1.22 -0.95 17.99
C SER A 154 2.61 -0.42 17.75
#